data_AF-W4RHC3-F1
#
_entry.id   AF-W4RHC3-F1
#
_cell.length_a   1.000
_cell.length_b   1.000
_cell.length_c   1.000
_cell.angle_alpha   90.00
_cell.angle_beta   90.00
_cell.angle_gamma   90.00
#
_symmetry.space_group_name_H-M   'P 1'
#
loop_
_entity.id
_entity.type
_entity.pdbx_description
1 polymer ?
#
loop_
_entity_poly.entity_id
_entity_poly.type
_entity_poly.pdbx_seq_one_letter_code
_entity_poly.pdbx_strand_id
1 'polypeptide(L)' 'MFQQRSGNETNIKLPFSFIGFSMVALILSQLLILLNGDLLVSGVFRLPAIWSAAHLFVLGWA' A
#
# COMPACT_ATOMS: atom_id res chain seq x y z
N MET A 1 -5.84 40.15 -20.97
CA MET A 1 -6.43 38.81 -21.12
C MET A 1 -5.30 37.82 -21.28
N PHE A 2 -4.91 37.14 -20.20
CA PHE A 2 -3.90 36.08 -20.29
C PHE A 2 -4.58 34.84 -20.86
N GLN A 3 -4.17 34.47 -22.07
CA GLN A 3 -4.70 33.34 -22.80
C GLN A 3 -4.19 32.05 -22.14
N GLN A 4 -4.97 31.49 -21.23
CA GLN A 4 -4.66 30.25 -20.53
C GLN A 4 -4.81 29.10 -21.53
N ARG A 5 -3.68 28.60 -22.05
CA ARG A 5 -3.66 27.41 -22.89
C ARG A 5 -4.15 26.23 -22.05
N SER A 6 -5.42 25.89 -22.20
CA SER A 6 -6.00 24.62 -21.75
C SER A 6 -5.46 23.48 -22.61
N GLY A 7 -4.14 23.24 -22.54
CA GLY A 7 -3.57 21.97 -22.96
C GLY A 7 -3.96 20.94 -21.91
N ASN A 8 -4.33 19.74 -22.35
CA ASN A 8 -4.55 18.58 -21.49
C ASN A 8 -3.23 18.25 -20.76
N GLU A 9 -2.95 18.97 -19.67
CA GLU A 9 -1.81 18.67 -18.80
C GLU A 9 -2.05 17.27 -18.23
N THR A 10 -1.22 16.31 -18.65
CA THR A 10 -1.30 14.96 -18.12
C THR A 10 -1.07 15.01 -16.61
N ASN A 11 -2.11 14.76 -15.83
CA ASN A 11 -2.05 14.79 -14.37
C ASN A 11 -1.27 13.57 -13.84
N ILE A 12 0.06 13.68 -13.82
CA ILE A 12 0.96 12.64 -13.31
C ILE A 12 0.98 12.55 -11.78
N LYS A 13 0.50 13.59 -11.07
CA LYS A 13 0.58 13.64 -9.60
C LYS A 13 -0.25 12.55 -8.95
N LEU A 14 -1.42 12.29 -9.53
CA LEU A 14 -2.34 11.25 -9.06
C LEU A 14 -1.70 9.84 -9.13
N PRO A 15 -1.24 9.34 -10.29
CA PRO A 15 -0.63 8.00 -10.35
C PRO A 15 0.64 7.87 -9.49
N PHE A 16 1.48 8.90 -9.39
CA PHE A 16 2.63 8.85 -8.48
C PHE A 16 2.24 8.76 -7.00
N SER A 17 1.14 9.41 -6.60
CA SER A 17 0.62 9.28 -5.23
C SER A 17 0.13 7.87 -4.93
N PHE A 18 -0.51 7.20 -5.90
CA PHE A 18 -0.92 5.80 -5.76
C PHE A 18 0.29 4.89 -5.60
N ILE A 19 1.30 5.03 -6.46
CA ILE A 19 2.54 4.23 -6.37
C ILE A 19 3.22 4.40 -5.01
N GLY A 20 3.34 5.65 -4.53
CA GLY A 20 3.94 5.92 -3.23
C GLY A 20 3.16 5.29 -2.07
N PHE A 21 1.84 5.41 -2.09
CA PHE A 21 0.97 4.79 -1.08
C PHE A 21 1.08 3.26 -1.11
N SER A 22 1.01 2.65 -2.29
CA SER A 22 1.10 1.20 -2.46
C SER A 22 2.45 0.66 -1.97
N MET A 23 3.56 1.33 -2.27
CA MET A 23 4.88 0.94 -1.74
C MET A 23 4.92 0.95 -0.21
N VAL A 24 4.38 1.99 0.42
CA VAL A 24 4.35 2.09 1.89
C VAL A 24 3.47 0.98 2.49
N ALA A 25 2.30 0.72 1.91
CA ALA A 25 1.41 -0.36 2.34
C ALA A 25 2.08 -1.74 2.22
N LEU A 26 2.84 -1.98 1.13
CA LEU A 26 3.59 -3.21 0.93
C LEU A 26 4.67 -3.40 2.00
N ILE A 27 5.47 -2.36 2.29
CA ILE A 27 6.52 -2.42 3.32
C ILE A 27 5.92 -2.70 4.70
N LEU A 28 4.83 -2.03 5.05
CA LEU A 28 4.14 -2.24 6.33
C LEU A 28 3.56 -3.67 6.44
N SER A 29 3.01 -4.20 5.35
CA SER A 29 2.55 -5.59 5.30
C SER A 29 3.69 -6.58 5.59
N GLN A 30 4.83 -6.42 4.93
CA GLN A 30 5.98 -7.31 5.15
C GLN A 30 6.53 -7.21 6.57
N LEU A 31 6.61 -5.99 7.13
CA LEU A 31 7.02 -5.79 8.52
C LEU A 31 6.10 -6.50 9.52
N LEU A 32 4.77 -6.40 9.33
CA LEU A 32 3.82 -7.08 10.21
C LEU A 32 3.94 -8.60 10.12
N ILE A 33 4.16 -9.16 8.93
CA ILE A 33 4.38 -10.60 8.76
C ILE A 33 5.68 -11.03 9.44
N LEU A 34 6.78 -10.29 9.26
CA LEU A 34 8.07 -10.59 9.90
C LEU A 34 7.98 -10.56 11.42
N LEU A 35 7.30 -9.56 12.01
CA LEU A 35 7.16 -9.43 13.46
C LEU A 35 6.23 -10.50 14.07
N ASN A 36 5.25 -10.99 13.31
CA ASN A 36 4.29 -12.00 13.77
C ASN A 36 4.57 -13.41 13.19
N GLY A 37 5.76 -13.62 12.62
CA GLY A 37 6.11 -14.85 11.89
C GLY A 37 6.07 -16.10 12.76
N ASP A 38 6.47 -16.00 14.03
CA ASP A 38 6.43 -17.12 14.99
C ASP A 38 5.00 -17.66 15.18
N LEU A 39 4.05 -16.76 15.42
CA LEU A 39 2.63 -17.07 15.60
C LEU A 39 2.00 -17.62 14.31
N LEU A 40 2.50 -17.18 13.17
CA LEU A 40 2.06 -17.62 11.84
C LEU A 40 2.53 -19.06 11.57
N VAL A 41 3.77 -19.39 11.94
CA VAL A 41 4.33 -20.75 11.87
C VAL A 41 3.65 -21.68 12.89
N SER A 42 3.27 -21.16 14.06
CA SER A 42 2.54 -21.93 15.08
C SER A 42 1.05 -22.14 14.74
N GLY A 43 0.58 -21.69 13.58
CA GLY A 43 -0.78 -21.90 13.09
C GLY A 43 -1.84 -20.97 13.69
N VAL A 44 -1.44 -19.90 14.39
CA VAL A 44 -2.34 -18.94 15.02
C VAL A 44 -2.59 -17.78 14.05
N PHE A 45 -3.60 -17.92 13.19
CA PHE A 45 -3.90 -16.93 12.14
C PHE A 45 -4.97 -15.89 12.53
N ARG A 46 -5.71 -16.10 13.61
CA ARG A 46 -6.81 -15.21 14.05
C ARG A 46 -6.30 -14.06 14.91
N LEU A 47 -5.23 -13.42 14.45
CA LEU A 47 -4.64 -12.25 15.09
C LEU A 47 -4.95 -11.01 14.25
N PRO A 48 -5.39 -9.91 14.87
CA PRO A 48 -5.63 -8.66 14.16
C PRO A 48 -4.42 -8.19 13.34
N ALA A 49 -3.20 -8.41 13.85
CA ALA A 49 -1.96 -8.05 13.17
C ALA A 49 -1.79 -8.80 11.83
N ILE A 50 -2.00 -10.12 11.81
CA ILE A 50 -1.85 -10.94 10.59
C ILE A 50 -2.92 -10.57 9.56
N TRP A 51 -4.16 -10.31 10.01
CA TRP A 51 -5.24 -9.87 9.13
C TRP A 51 -4.96 -8.48 8.54
N SER A 52 -4.45 -7.55 9.34
CA SER A 52 -4.06 -6.23 8.84
C SER A 52 -2.91 -6.31 7.83
N ALA A 53 -1.97 -7.23 8.02
CA ALA A 53 -0.89 -7.47 7.08
C ALA A 53 -1.40 -7.95 5.72
N ALA A 54 -2.44 -8.80 5.71
CA ALA A 54 -3.08 -9.25 4.48
C ALA A 54 -3.80 -8.10 3.75
N HIS A 55 -4.51 -7.23 4.47
CA HIS A 55 -5.17 -6.06 3.85
C HIS A 55 -4.15 -5.06 3.28
N LEU A 56 -3.09 -4.76 4.03
CA LEU A 56 -2.01 -3.90 3.58
C LEU A 56 -1.26 -4.49 2.38
N PHE A 57 -1.15 -5.82 2.31
CA PHE A 57 -0.58 -6.50 1.14
C PHE A 57 -1.42 -6.23 -0.11
N VAL A 58 -2.74 -6.39 0.00
CA VAL A 58 -3.67 -6.13 -1.11
C VAL A 58 -3.59 -4.67 -1.55
N LEU A 59 -3.56 -3.72 -0.60
CA LEU A 59 -3.42 -2.29 -0.92
C LEU A 59 -2.07 -1.91 -1.55
N GLY A 60 -1.01 -2.67 -1.23
CA GLY A 60 0.32 -2.44 -1.77
C GLY A 60 0.57 -3.11 -3.13
N TRP A 61 -0.15 -4.19 -3.43
CA TRP A 61 0.03 -4.97 -4.65
C TRP A 61 -1.01 -4.68 -5.74
N ALA A 62 -2.27 -4.44 -5.37
CA ALA A 62 -3.38 -4.16 -6.29
C ALA A 62 -3.44 -2.68 -6.68
#